data_AF-A0A563VKV4-F1
#
_entry.id   AF-A0A563VKV4-F1
#
_cell.length_a   1.000
_cell.length_b   1.000
_cell.length_c   1.000
_cell.angle_alpha   90.00
_cell.angle_beta   90.00
_cell.angle_gamma   90.00
#
_symmetry.space_group_name_H-M   'P 1'
#
loop_
_entity.id
_entity.type
_entity.pdbx_description
1 polymer ?
#
loop_
_entity_poly.entity_id
_entity_poly.type
_entity_poly.pdbx_seq_one_letter_code
_entity_poly.pdbx_strand_id
1 'polypeptide(L)'
;MSNRQKQAEVLRRTQALRKEQKKEQVLKAIAEIQKQKKPLTFKNIATVAGCSISYLYKWDEIKAYIHELQNKKQTTLNSLGEDSKNRPHSLKTLHQVAKDKIRKLEAEIKELKHQNEILRGHVAEIYEIRDENERLRTQLKELTRPSPTSKVVSITTPIKEKKATSSTTATNNDIEELLIDSIKVLGIKVSKKLRAEIASRDIEKVKLSIEAFKQYRDNHDVKSQEACLLSMICDEAEPNTESKTQVSVKPQEKIVTAKYKSPKKLVDPDKLKKLSNIFNKKND
;
A
#
# COMPACT_ATOMS: atom_id res chain seq x y z
N MET A 1 -37.85 67.13 -21.93
CA MET A 1 -37.14 66.69 -20.69
C MET A 1 -36.70 67.93 -19.92
N SER A 2 -37.32 68.20 -18.76
CA SER A 2 -37.02 69.37 -17.94
C SER A 2 -35.59 69.30 -17.38
N ASN A 3 -34.90 70.43 -17.22
CA ASN A 3 -33.51 70.50 -16.75
C ASN A 3 -33.33 69.79 -15.38
N ARG A 4 -34.39 69.80 -14.56
CA ARG A 4 -34.48 69.09 -13.26
C ARG A 4 -34.41 67.57 -13.40
N GLN A 5 -34.98 66.99 -14.45
CA GLN A 5 -34.94 65.54 -14.70
C GLN A 5 -33.53 65.09 -15.09
N LYS A 6 -32.84 65.87 -15.95
CA LYS A 6 -31.44 65.61 -16.33
C LYS A 6 -30.51 65.68 -15.12
N GLN A 7 -30.66 66.68 -14.26
CA GLN A 7 -29.88 66.80 -13.02
C GLN A 7 -30.15 65.64 -12.04
N ALA A 8 -31.41 65.24 -11.85
CA ALA A 8 -31.76 64.10 -11.00
C ALA A 8 -31.19 62.78 -11.53
N GLU A 9 -31.15 62.60 -12.85
CA GLU A 9 -30.58 61.42 -13.48
C GLU A 9 -29.05 61.36 -13.31
N VAL A 10 -28.34 62.48 -13.47
CA VAL A 10 -26.90 62.56 -13.18
C VAL A 10 -26.60 62.24 -11.72
N LEU A 11 -27.42 62.74 -10.78
CA LEU A 11 -27.28 62.40 -9.36
C LEU A 11 -27.52 60.91 -9.09
N ARG A 12 -28.52 60.29 -9.73
CA ARG A 12 -28.75 58.82 -9.60
C ARG A 12 -27.59 58.01 -10.17
N ARG A 13 -27.08 58.39 -11.34
CA ARG A 13 -25.94 57.71 -11.98
C ARG A 13 -24.66 57.82 -11.14
N THR A 14 -24.37 59.00 -10.62
CA THR A 14 -23.20 59.21 -9.75
C THR A 14 -23.31 58.46 -8.42
N GLN A 15 -24.51 58.36 -7.84
CA GLN A 15 -24.75 57.52 -6.66
C GLN A 15 -24.57 56.03 -6.94
N ALA A 16 -25.07 55.55 -8.08
CA ALA A 16 -24.89 54.16 -8.51
C ALA A 16 -23.41 53.81 -8.71
N LEU A 17 -22.66 54.67 -9.42
CA LEU A 17 -21.21 54.52 -9.62
C LEU A 17 -20.45 54.45 -8.28
N ARG A 18 -20.78 55.33 -7.33
CA ARG A 18 -20.15 55.31 -5.99
C ARG A 18 -20.48 54.03 -5.23
N LYS A 19 -21.69 53.49 -5.39
CA LYS A 19 -22.09 52.20 -4.79
C LYS A 19 -21.26 51.06 -5.38
N GLU A 20 -21.14 50.98 -6.70
CA GLU A 20 -20.37 49.93 -7.39
C GLU A 20 -18.89 49.97 -7.02
N GLN A 21 -18.27 51.15 -7.06
CA GLN A 21 -16.87 51.32 -6.66
C GLN A 21 -16.61 50.86 -5.22
N LYS A 22 -17.53 51.18 -4.29
CA LYS A 22 -17.42 50.73 -2.90
C LYS A 22 -17.64 49.23 -2.75
N LYS A 23 -18.54 48.63 -3.52
CA LYS A 23 -18.74 47.18 -3.57
C LYS A 23 -17.47 46.47 -4.04
N GLU A 24 -16.85 46.94 -5.10
CA GLU A 24 -15.59 46.38 -5.61
C GLU A 24 -14.43 46.49 -4.60
N GLN A 25 -14.33 47.63 -3.90
CA GLN A 25 -13.33 47.81 -2.83
C GLN A 25 -13.52 46.78 -1.71
N VAL A 26 -14.76 46.50 -1.30
CA VAL A 26 -15.07 45.49 -0.29
C VAL A 26 -14.69 44.08 -0.79
N LEU A 27 -14.98 43.75 -2.04
CA LEU A 27 -14.60 42.46 -2.63
C LEU A 27 -13.08 42.26 -2.69
N LYS A 28 -12.33 43.30 -3.08
CA LYS A 28 -10.85 43.28 -3.06
C LYS A 28 -10.31 43.09 -1.64
N ALA A 29 -10.85 43.80 -0.67
CA ALA A 29 -10.47 43.66 0.73
C ALA A 29 -10.73 42.25 1.28
N ILE A 30 -11.84 41.62 0.90
CA ILE A 30 -12.13 40.23 1.27
C ILE A 30 -11.07 39.28 0.70
N ALA A 31 -10.69 39.44 -0.57
CA ALA A 31 -9.65 38.62 -1.20
C ALA A 31 -8.28 38.78 -0.51
N GLU A 32 -7.92 40.00 -0.12
CA GLU A 32 -6.68 40.26 0.63
C GLU A 32 -6.69 39.62 2.02
N ILE A 33 -7.80 39.71 2.74
CA ILE A 33 -7.95 39.07 4.06
C ILE A 33 -7.84 37.54 3.96
N GLN A 34 -8.41 36.95 2.89
CA GLN A 34 -8.27 35.53 2.62
C GLN A 34 -6.81 35.14 2.33
N LYS A 35 -6.10 35.92 1.51
CA LYS A 35 -4.67 35.68 1.22
C LYS A 35 -3.80 35.74 2.47
N GLN A 36 -4.10 36.67 3.38
CA GLN A 36 -3.38 36.85 4.64
C GLN A 36 -3.77 35.85 5.73
N LYS A 37 -4.71 34.92 5.46
CA LYS A 37 -5.26 33.96 6.44
C LYS A 37 -5.79 34.63 7.73
N LYS A 38 -6.18 35.91 7.65
CA LYS A 38 -6.77 36.65 8.77
C LYS A 38 -8.24 36.26 8.96
N PRO A 39 -8.80 36.43 10.18
CA PRO A 39 -10.20 36.12 10.42
C PRO A 39 -11.11 37.05 9.60
N LEU A 40 -12.03 36.46 8.85
CA LEU A 40 -12.97 37.18 7.99
C LEU A 40 -14.10 37.74 8.85
N THR A 41 -13.86 38.89 9.51
CA THR A 41 -14.85 39.59 10.34
C THR A 41 -15.23 40.92 9.70
N PHE A 42 -16.45 41.40 9.96
CA PHE A 42 -16.92 42.71 9.47
C PHE A 42 -15.98 43.85 9.87
N LYS A 43 -15.38 43.79 11.07
CA LYS A 43 -14.39 44.77 11.54
C LYS A 43 -13.15 44.78 10.64
N ASN A 44 -12.58 43.61 10.35
CA ASN A 44 -11.38 43.51 9.53
C ASN A 44 -11.64 43.94 8.07
N ILE A 45 -12.80 43.56 7.53
CA ILE A 45 -13.21 43.96 6.17
C ILE A 45 -13.38 45.49 6.11
N ALA A 46 -14.03 46.09 7.11
CA ALA A 46 -14.19 47.54 7.20
C ALA A 46 -12.85 48.29 7.24
N THR A 47 -11.89 47.80 8.03
CA THR A 47 -10.56 48.42 8.12
C THR A 47 -9.76 48.33 6.82
N VAL A 48 -9.83 47.20 6.12
CA VAL A 48 -9.07 46.99 4.87
C VAL A 48 -9.74 47.70 3.70
N ALA A 49 -11.07 47.69 3.62
CA ALA A 49 -11.82 48.34 2.55
C ALA A 49 -11.97 49.87 2.73
N GLY A 50 -11.56 50.43 3.88
CA GLY A 50 -11.75 51.85 4.19
C GLY A 50 -13.23 52.25 4.19
N CYS A 51 -14.10 51.41 4.76
CA CYS A 51 -15.54 51.67 4.88
C CYS A 51 -16.00 51.48 6.34
N SER A 52 -17.14 52.08 6.70
CA SER A 52 -17.68 51.88 8.04
C SER A 52 -18.36 50.52 8.16
N ILE A 53 -18.36 49.95 9.37
CA ILE A 53 -19.06 48.68 9.65
C ILE A 53 -20.55 48.81 9.28
N SER A 54 -21.17 49.95 9.60
CA SER A 54 -22.57 50.22 9.26
C SER A 54 -22.83 50.21 7.76
N TYR A 55 -21.85 50.58 6.92
CA TYR A 55 -21.97 50.50 5.46
C TYR A 55 -22.07 49.04 4.98
N LEU A 56 -21.31 48.13 5.58
CA LEU A 56 -21.37 46.69 5.26
C LEU A 56 -22.72 46.07 5.61
N TYR A 57 -23.35 46.53 6.70
CA TYR A 57 -24.69 46.10 7.11
C TYR A 57 -25.81 46.77 6.32
N LYS A 58 -25.58 47.97 5.76
CA LYS A 58 -26.58 48.72 4.98
C LYS A 58 -26.93 48.04 3.65
N TRP A 59 -26.03 47.23 3.10
CA TRP A 59 -26.23 46.54 1.83
C TRP A 59 -26.32 45.03 2.04
N ASP A 60 -27.53 44.49 1.93
CA ASP A 60 -27.81 43.07 2.18
C ASP A 60 -26.99 42.12 1.29
N GLU A 61 -26.71 42.53 0.05
CA GLU A 61 -25.84 41.77 -0.88
C GLU A 61 -24.44 41.51 -0.29
N ILE A 62 -23.83 42.53 0.31
CA ILE A 62 -22.47 42.45 0.88
C ILE A 62 -22.51 41.61 2.16
N LYS A 63 -23.52 41.84 3.00
CA LYS A 63 -23.73 41.09 4.24
C LYS A 63 -23.93 39.60 3.98
N ALA A 64 -24.80 39.24 3.03
CA ALA A 64 -25.05 37.86 2.63
C ALA A 64 -23.78 37.17 2.13
N TYR A 65 -23.02 37.85 1.26
CA TYR A 65 -21.76 37.32 0.73
C TYR A 65 -20.72 37.06 1.83
N ILE A 66 -20.56 37.98 2.78
CA ILE A 66 -19.64 37.80 3.91
C ILE A 66 -20.05 36.61 4.78
N HIS A 67 -21.34 36.46 5.08
CA HIS A 67 -21.84 35.32 5.84
C HIS A 67 -21.66 33.99 5.10
N GLU A 68 -21.93 33.95 3.79
CA GLU A 68 -21.70 32.75 2.98
C GLU A 68 -20.22 32.32 3.04
N LEU A 69 -19.29 33.26 2.94
CA LEU A 69 -17.86 32.99 3.06
C LEU A 69 -17.45 32.54 4.47
N GLN A 70 -18.06 33.09 5.52
CA GLN A 70 -17.84 32.65 6.90
C GLN A 70 -18.35 31.22 7.11
N ASN A 71 -19.56 30.92 6.63
CA ASN A 71 -20.19 29.61 6.73
C ASN A 71 -19.38 28.56 5.97
N LYS A 72 -18.92 28.86 4.74
CA LYS A 72 -18.03 27.98 3.97
C LYS A 72 -16.75 27.61 4.73
N LYS A 73 -16.15 28.56 5.46
CA LYS A 73 -14.97 28.27 6.30
C LYS A 73 -15.31 27.41 7.52
N GLN A 74 -16.47 27.64 8.14
CA GLN A 74 -16.91 26.86 9.29
C GLN A 74 -17.29 25.42 8.91
N THR A 75 -17.99 25.22 7.80
CA THR A 75 -18.35 23.86 7.34
C THR A 75 -17.11 23.05 6.97
N THR A 76 -16.08 23.65 6.38
CA THR A 76 -14.80 22.96 6.12
C THR A 76 -14.03 22.58 7.39
N LEU A 77 -14.21 23.32 8.49
CA LEU A 77 -13.56 22.99 9.77
C LEU A 77 -14.37 21.97 10.58
N ASN A 78 -15.69 22.01 10.48
CA ASN A 78 -16.59 21.18 11.28
C ASN A 78 -16.85 19.80 10.67
N SER A 79 -16.49 19.54 9.41
CA SER A 79 -16.63 18.21 8.79
C SER A 79 -15.69 17.13 9.35
N LEU A 80 -14.75 17.48 10.25
CA LEU A 80 -13.92 16.53 11.00
C LEU A 80 -14.47 16.19 12.40
N GLY A 81 -15.71 16.61 12.72
CA GLY A 81 -16.15 16.79 14.11
C GLY A 81 -17.23 15.87 14.68
N GLU A 82 -17.66 14.77 14.05
CA GLU A 82 -18.74 13.93 14.60
C GLU A 82 -18.29 12.66 15.36
N ASP A 83 -17.02 12.26 15.30
CA ASP A 83 -16.51 11.10 16.05
C ASP A 83 -15.85 11.47 17.39
N SER A 84 -16.47 12.39 18.14
CA SER A 84 -15.87 12.97 19.37
C SER A 84 -16.12 12.20 20.67
N LYS A 85 -16.58 10.94 20.62
CA LYS A 85 -16.88 10.17 21.85
C LYS A 85 -15.66 9.80 22.71
N ASN A 86 -14.41 10.03 22.25
CA ASN A 86 -13.18 9.73 22.98
C ASN A 86 -12.15 10.90 22.96
N ARG A 87 -12.51 12.09 23.44
CA ARG A 87 -11.51 13.15 23.72
C ARG A 87 -11.61 13.64 25.16
N PRO A 88 -10.61 13.27 25.99
CA PRO A 88 -9.72 14.31 26.48
C PRO A 88 -8.27 13.80 26.56
N HIS A 89 -7.47 14.08 25.54
CA HIS A 89 -6.02 14.08 25.71
C HIS A 89 -5.57 15.53 25.73
N SER A 90 -5.10 15.98 26.90
CA SER A 90 -4.40 17.25 27.05
C SER A 90 -3.34 17.37 25.96
N LEU A 91 -3.12 18.57 25.42
CA LEU A 91 -2.09 18.83 24.40
C LEU A 91 -0.73 18.25 24.80
N LYS A 92 -0.45 18.24 26.11
CA LYS A 92 0.74 17.63 26.71
C LYS A 92 0.81 16.11 26.51
N THR A 93 -0.30 15.40 26.69
CA THR A 93 -0.40 13.95 26.46
C THR A 93 -0.24 13.63 24.97
N LEU A 94 -0.86 14.42 24.09
CA LEU A 94 -0.72 14.22 22.64
C LEU A 94 0.73 14.44 22.20
N HIS A 95 1.37 15.50 22.70
CA HIS A 95 2.77 15.79 22.42
C HIS A 95 3.69 14.68 22.93
N GLN A 96 3.43 14.13 24.11
CA GLN A 96 4.19 13.01 24.66
C GLN A 96 4.05 11.75 23.80
N VAL A 97 2.82 11.39 23.41
CA VAL A 97 2.56 10.25 22.53
C VAL A 97 3.24 10.44 21.17
N ALA A 98 3.19 11.65 20.61
CA ALA A 98 3.87 11.97 19.35
C ALA A 98 5.39 11.82 19.48
N LYS A 99 5.99 12.34 20.57
CA LYS A 99 7.43 12.21 20.84
C LYS A 99 7.86 10.75 20.99
N ASP A 100 7.07 9.95 21.70
CA ASP A 100 7.38 8.53 21.88
C ASP A 100 7.22 7.74 20.57
N LYS A 101 6.27 8.12 19.71
CA LYS A 101 6.14 7.55 18.36
C LYS A 101 7.34 7.90 17.48
N ILE A 102 7.80 9.16 17.52
CA ILE A 102 8.99 9.60 16.77
C ILE A 102 10.21 8.79 17.19
N ARG A 103 10.45 8.63 18.50
CA ARG A 103 11.57 7.82 19.00
C ARG A 103 11.52 6.37 18.54
N LYS A 104 10.34 5.75 18.55
CA LYS A 104 10.16 4.36 18.08
C LYS A 104 10.50 4.25 16.60
N LEU A 105 10.00 5.16 15.78
CA LEU A 105 10.28 5.20 14.34
C LEU A 105 11.76 5.45 14.06
N GLU A 106 12.42 6.34 14.82
CA GLU A 106 13.86 6.58 14.69
C GLU A 106 14.68 5.34 15.04
N ALA A 107 14.30 4.61 16.10
CA ALA A 107 14.96 3.36 16.47
C ALA A 107 14.78 2.28 15.39
N GLU A 108 13.57 2.14 14.85
CA GLU A 108 13.26 1.22 13.76
C GLU A 108 14.06 1.56 12.49
N ILE A 109 14.13 2.83 12.11
CA ILE A 109 14.95 3.27 10.97
C ILE A 109 16.43 2.94 11.20
N LYS A 110 16.94 3.12 12.42
CA LYS A 110 18.33 2.80 12.74
C LYS A 110 18.60 1.30 12.64
N GLU A 111 17.68 0.49 13.15
CA GLU A 111 17.76 -0.97 13.07
C GLU A 111 17.70 -1.47 11.62
N LEU A 112 16.74 -0.98 10.83
CA LEU A 112 16.61 -1.33 9.40
C LEU A 112 17.85 -0.92 8.59
N LYS A 113 18.48 0.21 8.92
CA LYS A 113 19.75 0.60 8.30
C LYS A 113 20.88 -0.34 8.67
N HIS A 114 20.95 -0.78 9.92
CA HIS A 114 21.94 -1.75 10.37
C HIS A 114 21.78 -3.10 9.67
N GLN A 115 20.54 -3.59 9.55
CA GLN A 115 20.23 -4.81 8.81
C GLN A 115 20.63 -4.70 7.33
N ASN A 116 20.34 -3.57 6.68
CA ASN A 116 20.76 -3.33 5.30
C ASN A 116 22.29 -3.31 5.14
N GLU A 117 23.03 -2.77 6.11
CA GLU A 117 24.49 -2.78 6.10
C GLU A 117 25.04 -4.20 6.15
N ILE A 118 24.50 -5.05 7.04
CA ILE A 118 24.87 -6.47 7.16
C ILE A 118 24.56 -7.21 5.86
N LEU A 119 23.36 -7.04 5.32
CA LEU A 119 22.96 -7.69 4.07
C LEU A 119 23.85 -7.26 2.90
N ARG A 120 24.26 -5.98 2.84
CA ARG A 120 25.21 -5.52 1.84
C ARG A 120 26.56 -6.22 1.96
N GLY A 121 27.04 -6.45 3.19
CA GLY A 121 28.23 -7.25 3.47
C GLY A 121 28.11 -8.69 2.95
N HIS A 122 27.03 -9.39 3.30
CA HIS A 122 26.80 -10.76 2.83
C HIS A 122 26.69 -10.84 1.30
N VAL A 123 26.05 -9.86 0.66
CA VAL A 123 25.95 -9.81 -0.80
C VAL A 123 27.34 -9.66 -1.43
N ALA A 124 28.20 -8.79 -0.89
CA ALA A 124 29.58 -8.65 -1.38
C ALA A 124 30.36 -9.95 -1.26
N GLU A 125 30.27 -10.63 -0.11
CA GLU A 125 30.91 -11.94 0.11
C GLU A 125 30.41 -13.00 -0.89
N ILE A 126 29.10 -13.04 -1.18
CA ILE A 126 28.54 -13.96 -2.18
C ILE A 126 29.10 -13.69 -3.57
N TYR A 127 29.33 -12.43 -3.95
CA TYR A 127 29.95 -12.10 -5.23
C TYR A 127 31.42 -12.56 -5.29
N GLU A 128 32.20 -12.32 -4.24
CA GLU A 128 33.60 -12.80 -4.17
C GLU A 128 33.67 -14.33 -4.27
N ILE A 129 32.80 -15.04 -3.54
CA ILE A 129 32.71 -16.51 -3.60
C ILE A 129 32.28 -16.98 -5.00
N ARG A 130 31.37 -16.28 -5.66
CA ARG A 130 30.92 -16.63 -7.02
C ARG A 130 32.07 -16.49 -8.01
N ASP A 131 32.80 -15.39 -7.95
CA ASP A 131 33.92 -15.10 -8.85
C ASP A 131 35.04 -16.14 -8.67
N GLU A 132 35.37 -16.51 -7.44
CA GLU A 132 36.37 -17.56 -7.18
C GLU A 132 35.88 -18.94 -7.65
N ASN A 133 34.60 -19.28 -7.43
CA ASN A 133 34.04 -20.51 -7.99
C ASN A 133 34.09 -20.55 -9.52
N GLU A 134 33.82 -19.42 -10.18
CA GLU A 134 33.93 -19.31 -11.63
C GLU A 134 35.36 -19.54 -12.09
N ARG A 135 36.33 -18.91 -11.43
CA ARG A 135 37.76 -19.10 -11.68
C ARG A 135 38.21 -20.56 -11.47
N LEU A 136 37.79 -21.20 -10.39
CA LEU A 136 38.12 -22.60 -10.14
C LEU A 136 37.48 -23.53 -11.18
N ARG A 137 36.26 -23.22 -11.63
CA ARG A 137 35.60 -23.97 -12.71
C ARG A 137 36.31 -23.82 -14.04
N THR A 138 36.83 -22.64 -14.38
CA THR A 138 37.61 -22.46 -15.62
C THR A 138 38.93 -23.23 -15.54
N GLN A 139 39.63 -23.19 -14.41
CA GLN A 139 40.85 -23.99 -14.20
C GLN A 139 40.59 -25.49 -14.31
N LEU A 140 39.52 -26.00 -13.69
CA LEU A 140 39.14 -27.40 -13.82
C LEU A 140 38.82 -27.76 -15.26
N LYS A 141 38.14 -26.88 -16.00
CA LYS A 141 37.82 -27.10 -17.41
C LYS A 141 39.09 -27.16 -18.27
N GLU A 142 40.10 -26.35 -17.98
CA GLU A 142 41.38 -26.36 -18.68
C GLU A 142 42.19 -27.64 -18.38
N LEU A 143 42.28 -28.05 -17.11
CA LEU A 143 42.98 -29.27 -16.70
C LEU A 143 42.28 -30.55 -17.14
N THR A 144 40.94 -30.55 -17.16
CA THR A 144 40.12 -31.67 -17.62
C THR A 144 39.98 -31.69 -19.14
N ARG A 145 40.44 -30.65 -19.85
CA ARG A 145 40.46 -30.65 -21.30
C ARG A 145 41.44 -31.75 -21.73
N PRO A 146 41.00 -32.77 -22.48
CA PRO A 146 41.89 -33.82 -22.92
C PRO A 146 43.01 -33.19 -23.75
N SER A 147 44.27 -33.34 -23.32
CA SER A 147 45.39 -32.89 -24.12
C SER A 147 45.39 -33.68 -25.44
N PRO A 148 45.48 -33.03 -26.60
CA PRO A 148 45.63 -33.72 -27.87
C PRO A 148 47.09 -34.18 -28.00
N THR A 149 47.53 -35.08 -27.12
CA THR A 149 48.87 -35.67 -27.18
C THR A 149 48.76 -37.16 -26.96
N SER A 150 48.38 -37.89 -28.02
CA SER A 150 48.98 -39.18 -28.32
C SER A 150 48.55 -39.63 -29.71
N LYS A 151 49.55 -39.93 -30.53
CA LYS A 151 49.44 -40.65 -31.79
C LYS A 151 48.89 -42.05 -31.49
N VAL A 152 47.57 -42.21 -31.43
CA VAL A 152 46.93 -43.52 -31.39
C VAL A 152 46.34 -43.78 -32.77
N VAL A 153 47.08 -44.57 -33.56
CA VAL A 153 46.58 -45.17 -34.81
C VAL A 153 45.41 -46.08 -34.42
N SER A 154 44.21 -45.67 -34.81
CA SER A 154 43.01 -46.49 -34.64
C SER A 154 42.87 -47.42 -35.84
N ILE A 155 43.06 -48.73 -35.61
CA ILE A 155 42.68 -49.77 -36.59
C ILE A 155 41.15 -49.82 -36.59
N THR A 156 40.57 -49.47 -37.73
CA THR A 156 39.15 -49.41 -38.01
C THR A 156 38.50 -50.80 -37.93
N THR A 157 37.45 -50.92 -37.12
CA THR A 157 36.36 -51.87 -37.34
C THR A 157 35.04 -51.09 -37.37
N PRO A 158 34.12 -51.35 -38.33
CA PRO A 158 32.93 -50.52 -38.51
C PRO A 158 31.75 -51.13 -37.75
N ILE A 159 31.42 -50.60 -36.56
CA ILE A 159 30.14 -50.92 -35.91
C ILE A 159 29.50 -49.65 -35.33
N LYS A 160 28.43 -49.24 -36.01
CA LYS A 160 27.24 -48.47 -35.59
C LYS A 160 27.43 -47.31 -34.61
N GLU A 161 27.24 -46.13 -35.19
CA GLU A 161 26.98 -44.84 -34.59
C GLU A 161 26.01 -44.90 -33.39
N LYS A 162 26.52 -44.57 -32.20
CA LYS A 162 25.75 -43.87 -31.16
C LYS A 162 26.52 -42.61 -30.79
N LYS A 163 26.02 -41.50 -31.32
CA LYS A 163 26.54 -40.14 -31.15
C LYS A 163 26.27 -39.70 -29.71
N ALA A 164 27.25 -39.90 -28.82
CA ALA A 164 27.30 -39.22 -27.53
C ALA A 164 27.78 -37.78 -27.77
N THR A 165 26.83 -36.85 -27.90
CA THR A 165 27.11 -35.42 -27.90
C THR A 165 26.82 -34.90 -26.50
N SER A 166 27.88 -34.76 -25.70
CA SER A 166 27.91 -33.92 -24.52
C SER A 166 27.79 -32.46 -24.96
N SER A 167 26.57 -31.95 -25.00
CA SER A 167 26.28 -30.52 -25.08
C SER A 167 25.13 -30.21 -24.13
N THR A 168 25.43 -29.40 -23.12
CA THR A 168 24.51 -28.74 -22.20
C THR A 168 23.35 -28.06 -22.92
N THR A 169 22.22 -28.76 -23.01
CA THR A 169 20.85 -28.21 -22.99
C THR A 169 19.96 -29.36 -22.52
N ALA A 170 19.58 -29.37 -21.24
CA ALA A 170 18.57 -30.30 -20.74
C ALA A 170 17.33 -30.17 -21.61
N THR A 171 16.82 -31.28 -22.13
CA THR A 171 15.64 -31.24 -23.00
C THR A 171 14.42 -30.94 -22.13
N ASN A 172 13.41 -30.26 -22.67
CA ASN A 172 12.18 -29.94 -21.92
C ASN A 172 11.55 -31.19 -21.26
N ASN A 173 11.73 -32.36 -21.88
CA ASN A 173 11.29 -33.64 -21.36
C ASN A 173 11.95 -34.04 -20.02
N ASP A 174 13.25 -33.75 -19.85
CA ASP A 174 13.97 -34.04 -18.61
C ASP A 174 13.46 -33.17 -17.45
N ILE A 175 13.07 -31.93 -17.75
CA ILE A 175 12.55 -30.98 -16.77
C ILE A 175 11.10 -31.32 -16.40
N GLU A 176 10.28 -31.76 -17.37
CA GLU A 176 8.94 -32.29 -17.09
C GLU A 176 8.99 -33.50 -16.15
N GLU A 177 9.98 -34.38 -16.33
CA GLU A 177 10.17 -35.53 -15.44
C GLU A 177 10.55 -35.11 -14.01
N LEU A 178 11.43 -34.10 -13.86
CA LEU A 178 11.77 -33.52 -12.56
C LEU A 178 10.57 -32.84 -11.87
N LEU A 179 9.69 -32.18 -12.63
CA LEU A 179 8.46 -31.59 -12.10
C LEU A 179 7.48 -32.67 -11.65
N ILE A 180 7.31 -33.73 -12.44
CA ILE A 180 6.48 -34.88 -12.08
C ILE A 180 6.99 -35.53 -10.80
N ASP A 181 8.29 -35.70 -10.64
CA ASP A 181 8.89 -36.26 -9.44
C ASP A 181 8.70 -35.34 -8.22
N SER A 182 8.81 -34.02 -8.41
CA SER A 182 8.50 -33.03 -7.37
C SER A 182 7.03 -33.14 -6.89
N ILE A 183 6.09 -33.42 -7.79
CA ILE A 183 4.68 -33.62 -7.45
C ILE A 183 4.46 -34.95 -6.72
N LYS A 184 5.15 -36.03 -7.12
CA LYS A 184 5.10 -37.32 -6.42
C LYS A 184 5.64 -37.21 -4.99
N VAL A 185 6.72 -36.44 -4.77
CA VAL A 185 7.27 -36.17 -3.42
C VAL A 185 6.23 -35.46 -2.53
N LEU A 186 5.33 -34.66 -3.12
CA LEU A 186 4.23 -34.04 -2.39
C LEU A 186 3.09 -35.01 -2.02
N GLY A 187 3.20 -36.29 -2.38
CA GLY A 187 2.20 -37.31 -2.10
C GLY A 187 1.01 -37.29 -3.08
N ILE A 188 1.10 -36.53 -4.17
CA ILE A 188 0.02 -36.35 -5.13
C ILE A 188 0.15 -37.37 -6.25
N LYS A 189 -0.93 -38.11 -6.52
CA LYS A 189 -1.00 -39.01 -7.67
C LYS A 189 -1.13 -38.21 -8.96
N VAL A 190 -0.17 -38.33 -9.86
CA VAL A 190 -0.20 -37.64 -11.16
C VAL A 190 -1.15 -38.37 -12.12
N SER A 191 -2.32 -37.78 -12.40
CA SER A 191 -3.24 -38.31 -13.40
C SER A 191 -2.86 -37.91 -14.83
N LYS A 192 -3.49 -38.56 -15.81
CA LYS A 192 -3.30 -38.24 -17.23
C LYS A 192 -3.61 -36.78 -17.55
N LYS A 193 -4.61 -36.19 -16.87
CA LYS A 193 -5.00 -34.78 -17.06
C LYS A 193 -3.94 -33.83 -16.52
N LEU A 194 -3.44 -34.08 -15.30
CA LEU A 194 -2.38 -33.28 -14.70
C LEU A 194 -1.09 -33.35 -15.53
N ARG A 195 -0.74 -34.54 -16.04
CA ARG A 195 0.43 -34.70 -16.91
C ARG A 195 0.30 -33.93 -18.23
N ALA A 196 -0.89 -33.93 -18.84
CA ALA A 196 -1.15 -33.17 -20.05
C ALA A 196 -1.08 -31.65 -19.80
N GLU A 197 -1.59 -31.19 -18.65
CA GLU A 197 -1.56 -29.76 -18.30
C GLU A 197 -0.13 -29.27 -18.04
N ILE A 198 0.71 -30.09 -17.42
CA ILE A 198 2.14 -29.78 -17.19
C ILE A 198 2.89 -29.66 -18.51
N ALA A 199 2.67 -30.59 -19.45
CA ALA A 199 3.33 -30.57 -20.76
C ALA A 199 2.81 -29.44 -21.69
N SER A 200 1.56 -28.99 -21.47
CA SER A 200 0.95 -27.93 -22.26
C SER A 200 1.37 -26.52 -21.84
N ARG A 201 1.90 -26.34 -20.62
CA ARG A 201 2.17 -25.02 -20.03
C ARG A 201 3.65 -24.72 -19.93
N ASP A 202 3.93 -23.43 -19.73
CA ASP A 202 5.29 -22.96 -19.48
C ASP A 202 5.83 -23.55 -18.16
N ILE A 203 7.04 -24.09 -18.22
CA ILE A 203 7.71 -24.82 -17.14
C ILE A 203 7.85 -23.94 -15.89
N GLU A 204 8.20 -22.67 -16.06
CA GLU A 204 8.36 -21.73 -14.96
C GLU A 204 7.02 -21.44 -14.26
N LYS A 205 5.93 -21.32 -15.02
CA LYS A 205 4.59 -21.13 -14.45
C LYS A 205 4.11 -22.35 -13.68
N VAL A 206 4.40 -23.55 -14.20
CA VAL A 206 4.09 -24.81 -13.50
C VAL A 206 4.87 -24.88 -12.19
N LYS A 207 6.14 -24.49 -12.20
CA LYS A 207 6.99 -24.46 -10.99
C LYS A 207 6.46 -23.47 -9.94
N LEU A 208 6.08 -22.26 -10.36
CA LEU A 208 5.44 -21.26 -9.48
C LEU A 208 4.12 -21.78 -8.91
N SER A 209 3.30 -22.44 -9.73
CA SER A 209 2.02 -23.02 -9.30
C SER A 209 2.21 -24.14 -8.27
N ILE A 210 3.26 -24.97 -8.43
CA ILE A 210 3.63 -26.01 -7.45
C ILE A 210 4.10 -25.36 -6.14
N GLU A 211 4.85 -24.26 -6.20
CA GLU A 211 5.30 -23.54 -5.00
C GLU A 211 4.13 -22.85 -4.28
N ALA A 212 3.22 -22.21 -5.02
CA ALA A 212 1.98 -21.65 -4.50
C ALA A 212 1.13 -22.73 -3.82
N PHE A 213 1.04 -23.92 -4.43
CA PHE A 213 0.34 -25.05 -3.84
C PHE A 213 0.97 -25.52 -2.53
N LYS A 214 2.31 -25.57 -2.43
CA LYS A 214 3.01 -25.90 -1.17
C LYS A 214 2.61 -24.94 -0.06
N GLN A 215 2.67 -23.63 -0.32
CA GLN A 215 2.27 -22.60 0.65
C GLN A 215 0.79 -22.70 1.04
N TYR A 216 -0.08 -23.00 0.07
CA TYR A 216 -1.51 -23.13 0.32
C TYR A 216 -1.83 -24.33 1.22
N ARG A 217 -1.21 -25.48 0.93
CA ARG A 217 -1.37 -26.73 1.68
C ARG A 217 -0.94 -26.60 3.14
N ASP A 218 0.11 -25.83 3.41
CA ASP A 218 0.59 -25.64 4.79
C ASP A 218 -0.42 -24.87 5.66
N ASN A 219 -1.33 -24.12 5.03
CA ASN A 219 -2.35 -23.30 5.70
C ASN A 219 -3.78 -23.84 5.58
N HIS A 220 -4.02 -24.82 4.72
CA HIS A 220 -5.36 -25.33 4.40
C HIS A 220 -5.37 -26.85 4.30
N ASP A 221 -6.37 -27.48 4.93
CA ASP A 221 -6.62 -28.92 4.75
C ASP A 221 -7.32 -29.18 3.41
N VAL A 222 -6.58 -29.76 2.45
CA VAL A 222 -7.04 -29.98 1.08
C VAL A 222 -7.47 -31.44 0.91
N LYS A 223 -8.78 -31.69 0.85
CA LYS A 223 -9.35 -33.04 0.63
C LYS A 223 -8.94 -33.69 -0.69
N SER A 224 -8.75 -32.90 -1.75
CA SER A 224 -8.37 -33.37 -3.09
C SER A 224 -7.18 -32.56 -3.61
N GLN A 225 -5.99 -32.96 -3.18
CA GLN A 225 -4.72 -32.28 -3.50
C GLN A 225 -4.46 -32.22 -5.01
N GLU A 226 -4.81 -33.28 -5.74
CA GLU A 226 -4.65 -33.35 -7.19
C GLU A 226 -5.49 -32.29 -7.92
N ALA A 227 -6.79 -32.21 -7.60
CA ALA A 227 -7.70 -31.25 -8.23
C ALA A 227 -7.31 -29.81 -7.90
N CYS A 228 -6.81 -29.56 -6.68
CA CYS A 228 -6.36 -28.26 -6.24
C CYS A 228 -5.07 -27.83 -6.95
N LEU A 229 -4.09 -28.72 -7.10
CA LEU A 229 -2.88 -28.44 -7.87
C LEU A 229 -3.22 -28.22 -9.36
N LEU A 230 -4.13 -29.03 -9.92
CA LEU A 230 -4.59 -28.85 -11.29
C LEU A 230 -5.23 -27.47 -11.49
N SER A 231 -6.13 -27.04 -10.61
CA SER A 231 -6.72 -25.69 -10.70
C SER A 231 -5.66 -24.60 -10.55
N MET A 232 -4.67 -24.76 -9.67
CA MET A 232 -3.61 -23.76 -9.49
C MET A 232 -2.70 -23.64 -10.72
N ILE A 233 -2.38 -24.76 -11.36
CA ILE A 233 -1.65 -24.77 -12.63
C ILE A 233 -2.51 -24.11 -13.72
N CYS A 234 -3.83 -24.39 -13.73
CA CYS A 234 -4.74 -23.79 -14.70
C CYS A 234 -4.88 -22.27 -14.54
N ASP A 235 -4.93 -21.81 -13.29
CA ASP A 235 -5.10 -20.40 -12.91
C ASP A 235 -3.76 -19.63 -12.86
N GLU A 236 -2.63 -20.29 -13.16
CA GLU A 236 -1.28 -19.72 -13.08
C GLU A 236 -0.97 -19.11 -11.71
N ALA A 237 -1.32 -19.83 -10.64
CA ALA A 237 -1.16 -19.35 -9.28
C ALA A 237 0.31 -19.04 -8.96
N GLU A 238 0.57 -17.84 -8.45
CA GLU A 238 1.89 -17.43 -7.98
C GLU A 238 2.00 -17.60 -6.45
N PRO A 239 3.18 -17.98 -5.92
CA PRO A 239 3.41 -18.02 -4.49
C PRO A 239 3.31 -16.60 -3.92
N ASN A 240 2.79 -16.50 -2.69
CA ASN A 240 2.77 -15.27 -1.92
C ASN A 240 4.22 -14.93 -1.52
N THR A 241 4.96 -14.33 -2.45
CA THR A 241 6.23 -13.68 -2.15
C THR A 241 5.91 -12.35 -1.49
N GLU A 242 6.56 -12.05 -0.36
CA GLU A 242 6.42 -10.77 0.37
C GLU A 242 6.86 -9.54 -0.47
N SER A 243 7.19 -9.73 -1.74
CA SER A 243 7.85 -8.76 -2.62
C SER A 243 6.95 -8.18 -3.74
N LYS A 244 5.66 -8.51 -3.83
CA LYS A 244 4.71 -7.84 -4.77
C LYS A 244 3.69 -6.97 -4.03
N THR A 245 4.17 -5.91 -3.39
CA THR A 245 3.32 -4.74 -3.10
C THR A 245 3.27 -3.87 -4.35
N GLN A 246 2.49 -4.29 -5.36
CA GLN A 246 1.98 -3.44 -6.45
C GLN A 246 1.17 -4.32 -7.41
N VAL A 247 -0.17 -4.24 -7.36
CA VAL A 247 -1.05 -4.20 -8.53
C VAL A 247 -2.44 -3.70 -8.09
N SER A 248 -2.82 -2.57 -8.70
CA SER A 248 -4.13 -2.25 -9.29
C SER A 248 -5.41 -2.48 -8.47
N VAL A 249 -5.98 -1.37 -8.03
CA VAL A 249 -7.38 -1.29 -7.62
C VAL A 249 -8.26 -1.24 -8.87
N LYS A 250 -8.98 -2.33 -9.16
CA LYS A 250 -10.32 -2.27 -9.75
C LYS A 250 -11.32 -2.81 -8.72
N PRO A 251 -12.52 -2.20 -8.59
CA PRO A 251 -13.41 -2.49 -7.49
C PRO A 251 -14.23 -3.75 -7.81
N GLN A 252 -14.06 -4.78 -6.99
CA GLN A 252 -15.05 -5.84 -6.86
C GLN A 252 -15.62 -5.82 -5.45
N GLU A 253 -16.95 -5.71 -5.43
CA GLU A 253 -17.82 -5.65 -4.28
C GLU A 253 -17.55 -6.83 -3.35
N LYS A 254 -17.07 -6.54 -2.13
CA LYS A 254 -17.04 -7.52 -1.04
C LYS A 254 -18.33 -7.43 -0.25
N ILE A 255 -19.21 -8.39 -0.51
CA ILE A 255 -20.25 -8.84 0.42
C ILE A 255 -19.57 -9.20 1.74
N VAL A 256 -20.09 -8.63 2.83
CA VAL A 256 -19.68 -8.88 4.20
C VAL A 256 -20.11 -10.30 4.60
N THR A 257 -19.16 -11.17 4.91
CA THR A 257 -19.40 -12.30 5.82
C THR A 257 -18.38 -12.26 6.93
N ALA A 258 -18.85 -11.88 8.12
CA ALA A 258 -18.10 -11.85 9.36
C ALA A 258 -17.72 -13.28 9.79
N LYS A 259 -16.42 -13.53 9.99
CA LYS A 259 -15.94 -14.72 10.71
C LYS A 259 -15.73 -14.39 12.19
N TYR A 260 -16.60 -14.98 13.01
CA TYR A 260 -16.40 -15.50 14.37
C TYR A 260 -15.55 -14.70 15.37
N LYS A 261 -16.25 -13.86 16.14
CA LYS A 261 -15.88 -13.50 17.51
C LYS A 261 -15.88 -14.76 18.38
N SER A 262 -14.81 -14.99 19.14
CA SER A 262 -14.79 -15.99 20.20
C SER A 262 -15.91 -15.73 21.22
N PRO A 263 -16.53 -16.79 21.78
CA PRO A 263 -17.59 -16.63 22.77
C PRO A 263 -16.99 -16.02 24.04
N LYS A 264 -17.50 -14.85 24.42
CA LYS A 264 -17.23 -14.23 25.72
C LYS A 264 -17.67 -15.22 26.80
N LYS A 265 -16.72 -15.77 27.55
CA LYS A 265 -17.03 -16.52 28.79
C LYS A 265 -17.83 -15.59 29.70
N LEU A 266 -19.07 -15.97 30.01
CA LEU A 266 -19.83 -15.38 31.10
C LEU A 266 -18.97 -15.49 32.36
N VAL A 267 -18.76 -14.36 33.03
CA VAL A 267 -18.05 -14.34 34.31
C VAL A 267 -18.95 -14.99 35.35
N ASP A 268 -18.40 -15.99 36.04
CA ASP A 268 -19.05 -16.74 37.11
C ASP A 268 -19.66 -15.80 38.17
N PRO A 269 -20.94 -15.92 38.54
CA PRO A 269 -21.59 -15.03 39.51
C PRO A 269 -20.89 -15.01 40.88
N ASP A 270 -20.17 -16.08 41.23
CA ASP A 270 -19.40 -16.15 42.48
C ASP A 270 -18.14 -15.26 42.47
N LYS A 271 -17.55 -15.02 41.28
CA LYS A 271 -16.45 -14.05 41.14
C LYS A 271 -16.96 -12.61 41.27
N LEU A 272 -18.17 -12.33 40.81
CA LEU A 272 -18.82 -11.03 40.97
C LEU A 272 -19.16 -10.74 42.45
N LYS A 273 -19.63 -11.75 43.21
CA LYS A 273 -19.84 -11.61 44.67
C LYS A 273 -18.54 -11.36 45.43
N LYS A 274 -17.44 -12.04 45.07
CA LYS A 274 -16.12 -11.78 45.68
C LYS A 274 -15.63 -10.35 45.44
N LEU A 275 -15.84 -9.80 44.25
CA LEU A 275 -15.51 -8.40 43.95
C LEU A 275 -16.39 -7.42 44.73
N SER A 276 -17.69 -7.69 44.85
CA SER A 276 -18.60 -6.86 45.65
C SER A 276 -18.19 -6.78 47.13
N ASN A 277 -17.70 -7.89 47.70
CA ASN A 277 -17.24 -7.92 49.09
C ASN A 277 -15.93 -7.12 49.32
N ILE A 278 -15.11 -6.93 48.28
CA ILE A 278 -13.90 -6.09 48.38
C ILE A 278 -14.25 -4.60 48.50
N PHE A 279 -15.31 -4.16 47.82
CA PHE A 279 -15.75 -2.76 47.88
C PHE A 279 -16.63 -2.44 49.10
N ASN A 280 -17.21 -3.46 49.76
CA ASN A 280 -18.09 -3.28 50.92
C ASN A 280 -17.38 -3.39 52.28
N LYS A 281 -16.07 -3.67 52.33
CA LYS A 281 -15.30 -3.50 53.58
C LYS A 281 -14.98 -2.02 53.79
N LYS A 282 -15.97 -1.32 54.34
CA LYS A 282 -15.79 -0.01 54.97
C LYS A 282 -15.11 -0.22 56.33
N ASN A 283 -13.97 0.46 56.49
CA ASN A 283 -13.33 0.92 57.73
C ASN A 283 -13.97 0.45 59.04
N ASP A 284 -13.27 -0.45 59.74
CA ASP A 284 -13.09 -0.37 61.19
C ASP A 284 -11.69 0.21 61.45
#